data_AF-A0A4Q3HNS4-F1
#
_entry.id   AF-A0A4Q3HNS4-F1
#
_cell.length_a   1.000
_cell.length_b   1.000
_cell.length_c   1.000
_cell.angle_alpha   90.00
_cell.angle_beta   90.00
_cell.angle_gamma   90.00
#
_symmetry.space_group_name_H-M   'P 1'
#
loop_
_entity.id
_entity.type
_entity.pdbx_description
1 polymer ?
#
loop_
_entity_poly.entity_id
_entity_poly.type
_entity_poly.pdbx_seq_one_letter_code
_entity_poly.pdbx_strand_id
1 'polypeptide(L)'
;FGDTFQAHWIEVFRAKLGLVTARDGDGDLVQGLLSAMEENEADFTRTFRALCNAAEGHDDDLLACFADPSKLREWLPKWNERLAEEGRSPADVATEMRGVNPWLIARNHRIEEAIAAANYGDFSFFEKLVEALEKPFEERPEFADYAIAPTAEQKVARTFCGT
;
A
#
# COMPACT_ATOMS: atom_id res chain seq x y z
N PHE A 1 12.62 -20.23 13.12
CA PHE A 1 11.63 -19.88 12.07
C PHE A 1 10.79 -18.70 12.51
N GLY A 2 10.05 -18.77 13.63
CA GLY A 2 9.23 -17.66 14.15
C GLY A 2 10.01 -16.36 14.37
N ASP A 3 11.07 -16.40 15.16
CA ASP A 3 11.85 -15.20 15.51
C ASP A 3 12.50 -14.53 14.28
N THR A 4 13.05 -15.33 13.36
CA THR A 4 13.64 -14.84 12.10
C THR A 4 12.59 -14.22 11.19
N PHE A 5 11.41 -14.84 11.06
CA PHE A 5 10.30 -14.28 10.30
C PHE A 5 9.83 -12.95 10.90
N GLN A 6 9.64 -12.90 12.22
CA GLN A 6 9.18 -11.70 12.91
C GLN A 6 10.17 -10.54 12.76
N ALA A 7 11.47 -10.80 12.89
CA ALA A 7 12.50 -9.79 12.68
C ALA A 7 12.44 -9.16 11.27
N HIS A 8 12.37 -9.99 10.22
CA HIS A 8 12.26 -9.50 8.85
C HIS A 8 10.90 -8.87 8.53
N TRP A 9 9.83 -9.37 9.12
CA TRP A 9 8.50 -8.79 8.96
C TRP A 9 8.47 -7.36 9.51
N ILE A 10 8.96 -7.14 10.74
CA ILE A 10 9.03 -5.79 11.31
C ILE A 10 9.96 -4.91 10.46
N GLU A 11 11.09 -5.44 9.99
CA GLU A 11 12.01 -4.70 9.11
C GLU A 11 11.32 -4.20 7.84
N VAL A 12 10.60 -5.06 7.14
CA VAL A 12 9.84 -4.69 5.94
C VAL A 12 8.80 -3.62 6.26
N PHE A 13 8.02 -3.79 7.33
CA PHE A 13 6.99 -2.82 7.67
C PHE A 13 7.54 -1.49 8.19
N ARG A 14 8.67 -1.47 8.90
CA ARG A 14 9.36 -0.23 9.28
C ARG A 14 9.71 0.59 8.06
N ALA A 15 10.29 -0.04 7.03
CA ALA A 15 10.60 0.65 5.78
C ALA A 15 9.33 1.25 5.13
N LYS A 16 8.21 0.51 5.13
CA LYS A 16 6.92 0.99 4.62
C LYS A 16 6.35 2.18 5.41
N LEU A 17 6.70 2.28 6.70
CA LEU A 17 6.33 3.39 7.60
C LEU A 17 7.36 4.55 7.60
N GLY A 18 8.44 4.45 6.83
CA GLY A 18 9.51 5.47 6.79
C GLY A 18 10.50 5.39 7.95
N LEU A 19 10.51 4.30 8.71
CA LEU A 19 11.38 4.09 9.87
C LEU A 19 12.65 3.33 9.47
N VAL A 20 13.82 3.92 9.67
CA VAL A 20 15.12 3.32 9.32
C VAL A 20 15.76 2.69 10.55
N THR A 21 15.70 3.37 11.69
CA THR A 21 16.20 2.82 12.95
C THR A 21 15.20 1.84 13.55
N ALA A 22 15.69 0.77 14.18
CA ALA A 22 14.85 -0.16 14.93
C ALA A 22 14.68 0.35 16.37
N ARG A 23 13.44 0.45 16.85
CA ARG A 23 13.11 0.77 18.24
C ARG A 23 12.06 -0.17 18.80
N ASP A 24 12.05 -0.28 20.12
CA ASP A 24 10.97 -0.95 20.83
C ASP A 24 9.65 -0.19 20.57
N GLY A 25 8.56 -0.92 20.35
CA GLY A 25 7.25 -0.35 20.01
C GLY A 25 6.99 -0.16 18.51
N ASP A 26 8.00 -0.30 17.64
CA ASP A 26 7.79 -0.23 16.17
C ASP A 26 6.79 -1.31 15.71
N GLY A 27 6.83 -2.51 16.32
CA GLY A 27 5.87 -3.57 16.05
C GLY A 27 4.42 -3.20 16.41
N ASP A 28 4.22 -2.44 17.49
CA ASP A 28 2.90 -2.00 17.92
C ASP A 28 2.34 -0.94 16.96
N LEU A 29 3.19 -0.07 16.42
CA LEU A 29 2.81 0.86 15.36
C LEU A 29 2.36 0.12 14.10
N VAL A 30 3.11 -0.90 13.66
CA VAL A 30 2.72 -1.72 12.51
C VAL A 30 1.38 -2.39 12.76
N GLN A 31 1.22 -3.04 13.91
CA GLN A 31 -0.02 -3.74 14.25
C GLN A 31 -1.21 -2.79 14.36
N GLY A 32 -1.01 -1.59 14.94
CA GLY A 32 -2.06 -0.57 15.07
C GLY A 32 -2.59 -0.12 13.71
N LEU A 33 -1.72 0.10 12.73
CA LEU A 33 -2.14 0.44 11.37
C LEU A 33 -2.90 -0.71 10.71
N LEU A 34 -2.35 -1.93 10.78
CA LEU A 34 -2.97 -3.12 10.18
C LEU A 34 -4.36 -3.41 10.76
N SER A 35 -4.53 -3.26 12.08
CA SER A 35 -5.83 -3.43 12.73
C SER A 35 -6.82 -2.32 12.34
N ALA A 36 -6.37 -1.06 12.22
CA ALA A 36 -7.23 0.00 11.70
C ALA A 36 -7.70 -0.28 10.26
N MET A 37 -6.81 -0.84 9.43
CA MET A 37 -7.12 -1.22 8.05
C MET A 37 -8.10 -2.38 7.98
N GLU A 38 -7.89 -3.43 8.79
CA GLU A 38 -8.76 -4.61 8.87
C GLU A 38 -10.20 -4.21 9.19
N GLU A 39 -10.41 -3.39 10.22
CA GLU A 39 -11.73 -2.96 10.67
C GLU A 39 -12.49 -2.08 9.66
N ASN A 40 -11.74 -1.43 8.76
CA ASN A 40 -12.29 -0.53 7.74
C ASN A 40 -12.31 -1.16 6.34
N GLU A 41 -11.85 -2.40 6.20
CA GLU A 41 -11.57 -3.03 4.91
C GLU A 41 -10.72 -2.13 3.97
N ALA A 42 -9.78 -1.37 4.54
CA ALA A 42 -8.98 -0.41 3.79
C ALA A 42 -8.03 -1.13 2.82
N ASP A 43 -7.90 -0.59 1.59
CA ASP A 43 -7.04 -1.19 0.57
C ASP A 43 -5.56 -1.08 0.94
N PHE A 44 -4.89 -2.22 1.10
CA PHE A 44 -3.52 -2.27 1.60
C PHE A 44 -2.53 -1.42 0.80
N THR A 45 -2.53 -1.55 -0.52
CA THR A 45 -1.58 -0.83 -1.37
C THR A 45 -1.86 0.67 -1.34
N ARG A 46 -3.13 1.07 -1.43
CA ARG A 46 -3.51 2.48 -1.38
C ARG A 46 -3.23 3.12 -0.03
N THR A 47 -3.49 2.44 1.09
CA THR A 47 -3.20 2.96 2.43
C THR A 47 -1.71 3.26 2.59
N PHE A 48 -0.82 2.32 2.27
CA PHE A 48 0.63 2.54 2.36
C PHE A 48 1.13 3.57 1.37
N ARG A 49 0.52 3.67 0.18
CA ARG A 49 0.86 4.72 -0.79
C ARG A 49 0.43 6.11 -0.30
N ALA A 50 -0.78 6.25 0.22
CA ALA A 50 -1.29 7.50 0.79
C ALA A 50 -0.50 7.94 2.04
N LEU A 51 -0.02 6.97 2.82
CA LEU A 51 0.86 7.24 3.97
C LEU A 51 2.14 7.99 3.58
N CYS A 52 2.61 7.84 2.34
CA CYS A 52 3.77 8.60 1.85
C CYS A 52 3.48 10.11 1.78
N ASN A 53 2.26 10.52 1.45
CA ASN A 53 1.85 11.92 1.46
C ASN A 53 1.63 12.41 2.90
N ALA A 54 1.09 11.55 3.77
CA ALA A 54 0.95 11.85 5.20
C ALA A 54 2.30 12.10 5.90
N ALA A 55 3.38 11.45 5.44
CA ALA A 55 4.73 11.71 5.96
C ALA A 55 5.19 13.15 5.71
N GLU A 56 4.60 13.83 4.72
CA GLU A 56 4.83 15.25 4.41
C GLU A 56 3.79 16.17 5.08
N GLY A 57 2.93 15.62 5.93
CA GLY A 57 1.86 16.35 6.64
C GLY A 57 0.54 16.47 5.86
N HIS A 58 0.37 15.71 4.78
CA HIS A 58 -0.86 15.71 3.98
C HIS A 58 -1.68 14.44 4.26
N ASP A 59 -2.50 14.48 5.33
CA ASP A 59 -3.21 13.30 5.83
C ASP A 59 -4.50 12.96 5.07
N ASP A 60 -5.00 13.87 4.23
CA ASP A 60 -6.34 13.77 3.61
C ASP A 60 -6.54 12.48 2.80
N ASP A 61 -5.58 12.13 1.93
CA ASP A 61 -5.64 10.92 1.11
C ASP A 61 -5.66 9.64 1.96
N LEU A 62 -4.90 9.66 3.06
CA LEU A 62 -4.81 8.53 3.97
C LEU A 62 -6.11 8.36 4.73
N LEU A 63 -6.67 9.45 5.28
CA LEU A 63 -7.95 9.44 5.98
C LEU A 63 -9.10 8.98 5.06
N ALA A 64 -9.07 9.39 3.78
CA ALA A 64 -10.05 8.97 2.78
C ALA A 64 -10.00 7.47 2.43
N CYS A 65 -8.95 6.75 2.81
CA CYS A 65 -8.87 5.30 2.65
C CYS A 65 -9.74 4.52 3.65
N PHE A 66 -10.26 5.17 4.70
CA PHE A 66 -10.97 4.53 5.81
C PHE A 66 -12.41 5.04 5.87
N ALA A 67 -13.38 4.14 6.03
CA ALA A 67 -14.79 4.50 6.20
C ALA A 67 -15.03 5.21 7.55
N ASP A 68 -14.38 4.72 8.60
CA ASP A 68 -14.24 5.35 9.92
C ASP A 68 -12.76 5.52 10.29
N PRO A 69 -12.18 6.72 10.12
CA PRO A 69 -10.79 6.99 10.43
C PRO A 69 -10.51 7.21 11.93
N SER A 70 -11.45 6.92 12.83
CA SER A 70 -11.28 7.14 14.28
C SER A 70 -9.98 6.53 14.84
N LYS A 71 -9.75 5.23 14.62
CA LYS A 71 -8.53 4.54 15.05
C LYS A 71 -7.28 5.04 14.35
N LEU A 72 -7.38 5.40 13.08
CA LEU A 72 -6.27 5.97 12.34
C LEU A 72 -5.87 7.33 12.94
N ARG A 73 -6.83 8.17 13.34
CA ARG A 73 -6.56 9.45 14.00
C ARG A 73 -5.90 9.31 15.37
N GLU A 74 -6.14 8.20 16.08
CA GLU A 74 -5.42 7.89 17.33
C GLU A 74 -4.00 7.36 17.07
N TRP A 75 -3.80 6.68 15.93
CA TRP A 75 -2.53 6.10 15.52
C TRP A 75 -1.58 7.15 14.92
N LEU A 76 -2.08 8.07 14.09
CA LEU A 76 -1.31 9.06 13.34
C LEU A 76 -0.33 9.87 14.21
N PRO A 77 -0.74 10.43 15.36
CA PRO A 77 0.17 11.19 16.21
C PRO A 77 1.35 10.36 16.72
N LYS A 78 1.12 9.08 17.05
CA LYS A 78 2.17 8.17 17.54
C LYS A 78 3.17 7.84 16.45
N TRP A 79 2.68 7.62 15.23
CA TRP A 79 3.54 7.42 14.07
C TRP A 79 4.34 8.68 13.74
N ASN A 80 3.71 9.85 13.74
CA ASN A 80 4.39 11.13 13.50
C ASN A 80 5.46 11.44 14.54
N GLU A 81 5.19 11.19 15.83
CA GLU A 81 6.18 11.31 16.90
C GLU A 81 7.38 10.40 16.65
N ARG A 82 7.11 9.12 16.35
CA ARG A 82 8.16 8.14 16.04
C ARG A 82 8.96 8.51 14.79
N LEU A 83 8.30 9.06 13.76
CA LEU A 83 8.94 9.50 12.53
C LEU A 83 9.87 10.69 12.77
N ALA A 84 9.47 11.64 13.62
CA ALA A 84 10.27 12.80 13.98
C ALA A 84 11.58 12.40 14.71
N GLU A 85 11.58 11.30 15.45
CA GLU A 85 12.77 10.76 16.12
C GLU A 85 13.86 10.25 15.16
N GLU A 86 13.54 10.01 13.88
CA GLU A 86 14.54 9.68 12.86
C GLU A 86 15.41 10.91 12.51
N GLY A 87 14.95 12.13 12.82
CA GLY A 87 15.70 13.37 12.55
C GLY A 87 15.90 13.67 11.07
N ARG A 88 15.05 13.11 10.21
CA ARG A 88 15.12 13.22 8.74
C ARG A 88 14.09 14.23 8.22
N SER A 89 14.33 14.76 7.01
CA SER A 89 13.35 15.66 6.40
C SER A 89 12.10 14.86 5.97
N PRO A 90 10.89 15.44 6.12
CA PRO A 90 9.65 14.82 5.64
C PRO A 90 9.70 14.39 4.16
N ALA A 91 10.32 15.21 3.32
CA ALA A 91 10.45 14.94 1.88
C ALA A 91 11.35 13.74 1.57
N ASP A 92 12.47 13.58 2.29
CA ASP A 92 13.38 12.45 2.10
C ASP A 92 12.73 11.14 2.58
N VAL A 93 12.01 11.20 3.70
CA VAL A 93 11.24 10.07 4.24
C VAL A 93 10.18 9.63 3.23
N ALA A 94 9.36 10.57 2.75
CA ALA A 94 8.33 10.28 1.77
C ALA A 94 8.89 9.71 0.45
N THR A 95 10.04 10.22 0.00
CA THR A 95 10.74 9.69 -1.18
C THR A 95 11.16 8.24 -1.01
N GLU A 96 11.76 7.88 0.13
CA GLU A 96 12.13 6.50 0.43
C GLU A 96 10.90 5.59 0.57
N MET A 97 9.86 6.06 1.25
CA MET A 97 8.60 5.34 1.39
C MET A 97 7.98 5.04 0.02
N ARG A 98 7.97 6.00 -0.91
CA ARG A 98 7.49 5.78 -2.29
C ARG A 98 8.30 4.72 -3.04
N GLY A 99 9.58 4.53 -2.70
CA GLY A 99 10.44 3.48 -3.26
C GLY A 99 10.13 2.06 -2.77
N VAL A 100 9.40 1.91 -1.65
CA VAL A 100 9.04 0.60 -1.07
C VAL A 100 7.52 0.36 -1.01
N ASN A 101 6.72 1.41 -1.16
CA ASN A 101 5.27 1.38 -1.23
C ASN A 101 4.82 1.56 -2.69
N PRO A 102 4.50 0.46 -3.39
CA PRO A 102 4.11 0.53 -4.79
C PRO A 102 2.83 1.36 -4.94
N TRP A 103 2.77 2.10 -6.02
CA TRP A 103 1.56 2.76 -6.50
C TRP A 103 0.60 1.76 -7.17
N LEU A 104 1.15 0.77 -7.89
CA LEU A 104 0.39 -0.27 -8.59
C LEU A 104 0.76 -1.68 -8.14
N ILE A 105 -0.23 -2.56 -8.13
CA ILE A 105 -0.07 -4.01 -8.00
C ILE A 105 -0.91 -4.71 -9.07
N ALA A 106 -0.59 -5.96 -9.36
CA ALA A 106 -1.36 -6.80 -10.27
C ALA A 106 -2.70 -7.20 -9.62
N ARG A 107 -3.67 -6.28 -9.58
CA ARG A 107 -4.97 -6.48 -8.94
C ARG A 107 -5.76 -7.55 -9.70
N ASN A 108 -6.32 -8.52 -8.97
CA ASN A 108 -7.04 -9.65 -9.58
C ASN A 108 -8.12 -9.22 -10.58
N HIS A 109 -8.94 -8.21 -10.27
CA HIS A 109 -9.98 -7.77 -11.19
C HIS A 109 -9.43 -7.23 -12.52
N ARG A 110 -8.26 -6.57 -12.50
CA ARG A 110 -7.56 -6.13 -13.71
C ARG A 110 -6.97 -7.33 -14.46
N ILE A 111 -6.44 -8.32 -13.76
CA ILE A 111 -5.98 -9.57 -14.39
C ILE A 111 -7.15 -10.28 -15.08
N GLU A 112 -8.32 -10.38 -14.45
CA GLU A 112 -9.51 -11.00 -15.05
C GLU A 112 -10.04 -10.21 -16.25
N GLU A 113 -10.02 -8.88 -16.21
CA GLU A 113 -10.32 -8.02 -17.37
C GLU A 113 -9.37 -8.33 -18.55
N ALA A 114 -8.07 -8.49 -18.27
CA ALA A 114 -7.07 -8.85 -19.26
C ALA A 114 -7.34 -10.22 -19.89
N ILE A 115 -7.64 -11.23 -19.05
CA ILE A 115 -7.94 -12.60 -19.49
C ILE A 115 -9.22 -12.62 -20.32
N ALA A 116 -10.26 -11.90 -19.90
CA ALA A 116 -11.54 -11.82 -20.60
C ALA A 116 -11.37 -11.24 -22.01
N ALA A 117 -10.61 -10.16 -22.16
CA ALA A 117 -10.31 -9.57 -23.47
C ALA A 117 -9.49 -10.52 -24.35
N ALA A 118 -8.46 -11.15 -23.78
CA ALA A 118 -7.57 -12.06 -24.49
C ALA A 118 -8.29 -13.30 -25.05
N ASN A 119 -9.34 -13.78 -24.37
CA ASN A 119 -10.19 -14.88 -24.88
C ASN A 119 -10.89 -14.55 -26.21
N TYR A 120 -11.05 -13.26 -26.53
CA TYR A 120 -11.58 -12.80 -27.81
C TYR A 120 -10.47 -12.29 -28.76
N GLY A 121 -9.20 -12.56 -28.43
CA GLY A 121 -8.03 -12.18 -29.23
C GLY A 121 -7.54 -10.75 -29.03
N ASP A 122 -8.11 -10.00 -28.08
CA ASP A 122 -7.66 -8.65 -27.74
C ASP A 122 -6.65 -8.69 -26.58
N PHE A 123 -5.37 -8.51 -26.90
CA PHE A 123 -4.27 -8.48 -25.93
C PHE A 123 -3.90 -7.07 -25.47
N SER A 124 -4.56 -6.03 -26.00
CA SER A 124 -4.18 -4.63 -25.72
C SER A 124 -4.27 -4.28 -24.24
N PHE A 125 -5.23 -4.86 -23.51
CA PHE A 125 -5.36 -4.67 -22.07
C PHE A 125 -4.22 -5.36 -21.30
N PHE A 126 -3.86 -6.59 -21.69
CA PHE A 126 -2.74 -7.31 -21.08
C PHE A 126 -1.42 -6.55 -21.27
N GLU A 127 -1.15 -6.08 -22.49
CA GLU A 127 0.06 -5.32 -22.81
C GLU A 127 0.14 -4.04 -21.97
N LYS A 128 -0.97 -3.29 -21.87
CA LYS A 128 -1.04 -2.09 -21.01
C LYS A 128 -0.85 -2.41 -19.53
N LEU A 129 -1.41 -3.51 -19.04
CA LEU A 129 -1.25 -3.93 -17.64
C LEU A 129 0.21 -4.30 -17.35
N VAL A 130 0.88 -5.01 -18.27
CA VAL A 130 2.31 -5.31 -18.16
C VAL A 130 3.12 -4.02 -18.13
N GLU A 131 2.89 -3.11 -19.08
CA GLU A 131 3.57 -1.81 -19.14
C GLU A 131 3.39 -1.01 -17.84
N ALA A 132 2.18 -0.99 -17.28
CA ALA A 132 1.86 -0.34 -16.02
C ALA A 132 2.67 -0.94 -14.84
N LEU A 133 2.84 -2.27 -14.83
CA LEU A 133 3.53 -3.01 -13.77
C LEU A 133 5.05 -3.05 -13.91
N GLU A 134 5.64 -2.59 -15.02
CA GLU A 134 7.10 -2.49 -15.16
C GLU A 134 7.72 -1.51 -14.15
N LYS A 135 6.97 -0.46 -13.79
CA LYS A 135 7.39 0.56 -12.84
C LYS A 135 6.33 0.80 -11.78
N PRO A 136 6.10 -0.17 -10.88
CA PRO A 136 4.94 -0.15 -9.99
C PRO A 136 5.04 0.91 -8.89
N PHE A 137 6.22 1.48 -8.65
CA PHE A 137 6.47 2.52 -7.65
C PHE A 137 6.36 3.95 -8.22
N GLU A 138 6.48 4.09 -9.55
CA GLU A 138 6.36 5.37 -10.25
C GLU A 138 4.88 5.71 -10.47
N GLU A 139 4.49 6.91 -10.09
CA GLU A 139 3.14 7.42 -10.31
C GLU A 139 3.03 7.99 -11.72
N ARG A 140 2.39 7.20 -12.59
CA ARG A 140 2.25 7.46 -14.01
C ARG A 140 0.77 7.69 -14.33
N PRO A 141 0.29 8.95 -14.41
CA PRO A 141 -1.14 9.27 -14.50
C PRO A 141 -1.92 8.52 -15.58
N GLU A 142 -1.26 8.15 -16.68
CA GLU A 142 -1.80 7.33 -17.76
C GLU A 142 -2.27 5.93 -17.32
N PHE A 143 -1.80 5.44 -16.16
CA PHE A 143 -2.18 4.16 -15.56
C PHE A 143 -3.02 4.31 -14.27
N ALA A 144 -3.56 5.50 -13.98
CA ALA A 144 -4.27 5.78 -12.74
C ALA A 144 -5.46 4.83 -12.50
N ASP A 145 -6.13 4.39 -13.57
CA ASP A 145 -7.23 3.43 -13.48
C ASP A 145 -6.81 2.09 -12.88
N TYR A 146 -5.57 1.64 -13.09
CA TYR A 146 -5.06 0.39 -12.53
C TYR A 146 -4.78 0.48 -11.02
N ALA A 147 -4.67 1.68 -10.46
CA ALA A 147 -4.48 1.90 -9.02
C ALA A 147 -5.78 1.73 -8.21
N ILE A 148 -6.93 1.82 -8.88
CA ILE A 148 -8.27 1.81 -8.26
C ILE A 148 -8.55 0.43 -7.63
N ALA A 149 -9.08 0.43 -6.41
CA ALA A 149 -9.51 -0.78 -5.72
C ALA A 149 -10.76 -1.37 -6.41
N PRO A 150 -10.94 -2.71 -6.41
CA PRO A 150 -12.13 -3.32 -7.00
C PRO A 150 -13.41 -2.84 -6.31
N THR A 151 -14.49 -2.64 -7.07
CA THR A 151 -15.84 -2.57 -6.49
C THR A 151 -16.26 -3.92 -5.92
N ALA A 152 -17.35 -3.97 -5.15
CA ALA A 152 -17.88 -5.21 -4.59
C ALA A 152 -18.17 -6.27 -5.67
N GLU A 153 -18.65 -5.83 -6.84
CA GLU A 153 -18.98 -6.68 -8.00
C GLU A 153 -17.74 -7.15 -8.76
N GLN A 154 -16.63 -6.41 -8.66
CA GLN A 154 -15.35 -6.74 -9.28
C GLN A 154 -14.46 -7.63 -8.39
N LYS A 155 -14.85 -7.88 -7.13
CA LYS A 155 -14.10 -8.76 -6.23
C LYS A 155 -14.09 -10.19 -6.81
N VAL A 156 -12.92 -10.63 -7.27
CA VAL A 156 -12.71 -11.98 -7.80
C VAL A 156 -12.74 -12.98 -6.64
N ALA A 157 -13.84 -13.72 -6.50
CA ALA A 157 -14.07 -14.65 -5.40
C ALA A 157 -13.23 -15.95 -5.46
N ARG A 158 -12.67 -16.26 -6.64
CA ARG A 158 -11.80 -17.42 -6.86
C ARG A 158 -10.70 -17.04 -7.83
N THR A 159 -9.46 -16.99 -7.35
CA THR A 159 -8.30 -16.94 -8.23
C THR A 159 -7.85 -18.35 -8.52
N PHE A 160 -7.59 -18.67 -9.79
CA PHE A 160 -6.91 -19.91 -10.15
C PHE A 160 -5.40 -19.71 -10.05
N CYS A 161 -4.92 -19.21 -8.91
CA CYS A 161 -3.52 -19.39 -8.51
C CYS A 161 -3.40 -20.76 -7.83
N GLY A 162 -3.75 -21.82 -8.56
CA GLY A 162 -3.55 -23.19 -8.12
C GLY A 162 -2.16 -23.66 -8.53
N THR A 163 -1.27 -23.79 -7.56
CA THR A 163 -0.19 -24.80 -7.58
C THR A 163 -0.45 -25.76 -6.45
#